data_AF-A0A7V8YVC4-F1
#
_entry.id   AF-A0A7V8YVC4-F1
#
_cell.length_a   1.000
_cell.length_b   1.000
_cell.length_c   1.000
_cell.angle_alpha   90.00
_cell.angle_beta   90.00
_cell.angle_gamma   90.00
#
_symmetry.space_group_name_H-M   'P 1'
#
loop_
_entity.id
_entity.type
_entity.pdbx_description
1 polymer ?
#
loop_
_entity_poly.entity_id
_entity_poly.type
_entity_poly.pdbx_seq_one_letter_code
_entity_poly.pdbx_strand_id
1 'polypeptide(L)'
;MSEKLPIADGPEVRLQARALLRRYRRPLAAVLSLHALAAVAGLAGPRLLGQLVEDIERGTTSATVDRIVLLLAGFVVAQTLLTWFARRQSFVLSERIFARLREDFMRRVLALPLSTVERAGTGDLVSRTTADVDSLARTVRFAIPETLIAAVTSVLTVGAAILVSPAAAIPCVVGLPIIVIGTRWYLRYAPAGYLWERAAYATMTGTVGETVDGGRTIDALGLAGERIRRIDADLTDAYAAERRTLYLRTVWFPTVEVAYVLPVAAALVWGGWLVSTGRAS
;
A
#
# COMPACT_ATOMS: atom_id res chain seq x y z
N MET A 1 14.89 -16.81 30.45
CA MET A 1 13.92 -17.06 29.36
C MET A 1 13.50 -15.69 28.84
N SER A 2 13.84 -15.36 27.58
CA SER A 2 13.49 -14.08 26.96
C SER A 2 11.98 -14.01 26.76
N GLU A 3 11.27 -13.26 27.60
CA GLU A 3 9.88 -12.87 27.34
C GLU A 3 9.87 -11.95 26.14
N LYS A 4 9.62 -12.53 24.95
CA LYS A 4 9.37 -11.76 23.74
C LYS A 4 8.12 -10.92 23.98
N LEU A 5 8.22 -9.61 23.75
CA LEU A 5 7.07 -8.71 23.78
C LEU A 5 5.97 -9.29 22.87
N PRO A 6 4.71 -9.34 23.33
CA PRO A 6 3.64 -9.97 22.58
C PRO A 6 3.45 -9.25 21.24
N ILE A 7 3.47 -10.03 20.16
CA ILE A 7 3.15 -9.55 18.81
C ILE A 7 1.63 -9.40 18.78
N ALA A 8 1.14 -8.21 18.43
CA ALA A 8 -0.30 -7.93 18.40
C ALA A 8 -1.01 -8.94 17.50
N ASP A 9 -2.00 -9.62 18.06
CA ASP A 9 -2.73 -10.66 17.36
C ASP A 9 -3.66 -10.02 16.29
N GLY A 10 -3.90 -10.70 15.17
CA GLY A 10 -4.74 -10.18 14.08
C GLY A 10 -6.12 -9.63 14.53
N PRO A 11 -6.81 -10.27 15.50
CA PRO A 11 -8.00 -9.72 16.15
C PRO A 11 -7.78 -8.38 16.87
N GLU A 12 -6.69 -8.19 17.59
CA GLU A 12 -6.38 -6.93 18.30
C GLU A 12 -6.11 -5.79 17.32
N VAL A 13 -5.39 -6.08 16.23
CA VAL A 13 -5.15 -5.10 15.15
C VAL A 13 -6.47 -4.64 14.54
N ARG A 14 -7.40 -5.58 14.25
CA ARG A 14 -8.74 -5.25 13.73
C ARG A 14 -9.56 -4.44 14.73
N LEU A 15 -9.44 -4.72 16.02
CA LEU A 15 -10.19 -4.04 17.07
C LEU A 15 -9.68 -2.59 17.25
N GLN A 16 -8.36 -2.38 17.23
CA GLN A 16 -7.78 -1.03 17.19
C GLN A 16 -8.15 -0.27 15.91
N ALA A 17 -8.11 -0.92 14.74
CA ALA A 17 -8.53 -0.29 13.48
C ALA A 17 -10.00 0.16 13.54
N ARG A 18 -10.89 -0.67 14.08
CA ARG A 18 -12.30 -0.30 14.32
C ARG A 18 -12.45 0.85 15.32
N ALA A 19 -11.66 0.87 16.39
CA ALA A 19 -11.66 1.95 17.36
C ALA A 19 -11.22 3.28 16.72
N LEU A 20 -10.16 3.26 15.89
CA LEU A 20 -9.71 4.43 15.12
C LEU A 20 -10.79 4.91 14.16
N LEU A 21 -11.43 4.01 13.39
CA LEU A 21 -12.52 4.35 12.49
C LEU A 21 -13.71 5.00 13.23
N ARG A 22 -14.12 4.45 14.37
CA ARG A 22 -15.20 5.02 15.19
C ARG A 22 -14.84 6.40 15.74
N ARG A 23 -13.59 6.57 16.18
CA ARG A 23 -13.09 7.83 16.73
C ARG A 23 -13.04 8.94 15.69
N TYR A 24 -12.56 8.62 14.48
CA TYR A 24 -12.41 9.57 13.38
C TYR A 24 -13.60 9.54 12.40
N ARG A 25 -14.76 9.02 12.80
CA ARG A 25 -15.94 8.84 11.92
C ARG A 25 -16.38 10.09 11.17
N ARG A 26 -16.28 11.27 11.80
CA ARG A 26 -16.69 12.55 11.20
C ARG A 26 -15.69 13.03 10.14
N PRO A 27 -14.38 13.19 10.46
CA PRO A 27 -13.36 13.47 9.44
C PRO A 27 -13.33 12.44 8.31
N LEU A 28 -13.45 11.15 8.65
CA LEU A 28 -13.50 10.08 7.67
C LEU A 28 -14.69 10.30 6.74
N ALA A 29 -15.92 10.46 7.27
CA ALA A 29 -17.10 10.74 6.47
C ALA A 29 -16.94 11.97 5.55
N ALA A 30 -16.31 13.05 6.02
CA ALA A 30 -16.04 14.21 5.16
C ALA A 30 -15.09 13.87 3.99
N VAL A 31 -14.02 13.13 4.26
CA VAL A 31 -13.11 12.61 3.22
C VAL A 31 -13.87 11.70 2.24
N LEU A 32 -14.76 10.84 2.74
CA LEU A 32 -15.58 9.94 1.94
C LEU A 32 -16.52 10.71 1.01
N SER A 33 -17.22 11.70 1.56
CA SER A 33 -18.14 12.53 0.80
C SER A 33 -17.42 13.30 -0.30
N LEU A 34 -16.23 13.84 -0.03
CA LEU A 34 -15.45 14.55 -1.05
C LEU A 34 -14.96 13.63 -2.17
N HIS A 35 -14.50 12.41 -1.84
CA HIS A 35 -14.13 11.43 -2.87
C HIS A 35 -15.32 10.98 -3.69
N ALA A 36 -16.47 10.74 -3.05
CA ALA A 36 -17.69 10.38 -3.75
C ALA A 36 -18.15 11.51 -4.70
N LEU A 37 -18.17 12.76 -4.23
CA LEU A 37 -18.51 13.92 -5.05
C LEU A 37 -17.53 14.11 -6.22
N ALA A 38 -16.23 13.94 -5.98
CA ALA A 38 -15.21 14.01 -7.03
C ALA A 38 -15.46 12.93 -8.09
N ALA A 39 -15.78 11.70 -7.67
CA ALA A 39 -16.11 10.61 -8.58
C ALA A 39 -17.36 10.92 -9.41
N VAL A 40 -18.44 11.41 -8.78
CA VAL A 40 -19.67 11.83 -9.48
C VAL A 40 -19.37 12.96 -10.48
N ALA A 41 -18.58 13.97 -10.12
CA ALA A 41 -18.20 15.04 -11.03
C ALA A 41 -17.39 14.51 -12.22
N GLY A 42 -16.47 13.57 -12.00
CA GLY A 42 -15.67 12.97 -13.07
C GLY A 42 -16.47 12.10 -14.04
N LEU A 43 -17.63 11.61 -13.63
CA LEU A 43 -18.52 10.84 -14.51
C LEU A 43 -19.29 11.73 -15.50
N ALA A 44 -19.31 13.05 -15.29
CA ALA A 44 -19.83 13.98 -16.29
C ALA A 44 -19.01 13.94 -17.58
N GLY A 45 -17.70 13.65 -17.50
CA GLY A 45 -16.81 13.61 -18.67
C GLY A 45 -17.28 12.61 -19.74
N PRO A 46 -17.36 11.30 -19.42
CA PRO A 46 -17.86 10.30 -20.35
C PRO A 46 -19.27 10.59 -20.87
N ARG A 47 -20.19 11.07 -20.00
CA ARG A 47 -21.57 11.38 -20.39
C ARG A 47 -21.67 12.54 -21.38
N LEU A 48 -20.95 13.64 -21.12
CA LEU A 48 -20.94 14.82 -21.98
C LEU A 48 -20.22 14.55 -23.31
N LEU A 49 -19.13 13.77 -23.28
CA LEU A 49 -18.44 13.36 -24.50
C LEU A 49 -19.31 12.45 -25.37
N GLY A 50 -20.03 11.48 -24.78
CA GLY A 50 -20.99 10.66 -25.52
C GLY A 50 -22.08 11.50 -26.18
N GLN A 51 -22.67 12.44 -25.44
CA GLN A 51 -23.66 13.39 -25.98
C GLN A 51 -23.08 14.24 -27.12
N LEU A 52 -21.84 14.70 -26.99
CA LEU A 52 -21.16 15.50 -28.02
C LEU A 52 -21.00 14.71 -29.32
N VAL A 53 -20.52 13.46 -29.24
CA VAL A 53 -20.34 12.61 -30.42
C VAL A 53 -21.68 12.36 -31.12
N GLU A 54 -22.71 12.04 -30.34
CA GLU A 54 -24.04 11.73 -30.87
C GLU A 54 -24.74 12.97 -31.48
N ASP A 55 -24.55 14.15 -30.88
CA ASP A 55 -25.05 15.42 -31.44
C ASP A 55 -24.31 15.80 -32.73
N ILE A 56 -22.99 15.55 -32.80
CA ILE A 56 -22.20 15.78 -34.04
C ILE A 56 -22.69 14.88 -35.17
N GLU A 57 -22.95 13.60 -34.89
CA GLU A 57 -23.42 12.64 -35.88
C GLU A 57 -24.80 13.01 -36.45
N ARG A 58 -25.69 13.58 -35.63
CA ARG A 58 -27.02 14.05 -36.03
C ARG A 58 -27.03 15.42 -36.73
N GLY A 59 -25.88 16.08 -36.86
CA GLY A 59 -25.77 17.41 -37.47
C GLY A 59 -26.17 18.53 -36.51
N THR A 60 -25.29 18.85 -35.55
CA THR A 60 -25.48 19.94 -34.58
C THR A 60 -24.83 21.26 -35.00
N THR A 61 -25.03 22.31 -34.21
CA THR A 61 -24.43 23.64 -34.40
C THR A 61 -23.17 23.81 -33.53
N SER A 62 -22.26 24.70 -33.95
CA SER A 62 -21.06 25.04 -33.18
C SER A 62 -21.39 25.53 -31.76
N ALA A 63 -22.50 26.25 -31.58
CA ALA A 63 -22.96 26.72 -30.28
C ALA A 63 -23.28 25.59 -29.29
N THR A 64 -23.83 24.46 -29.76
CA THR A 64 -24.07 23.28 -28.91
C THR A 64 -22.75 22.64 -28.49
N VAL A 65 -21.81 22.51 -29.42
CA VAL A 65 -20.46 22.00 -29.16
C VAL A 65 -19.76 22.86 -28.11
N ASP A 66 -19.74 24.18 -28.30
CA ASP A 66 -19.12 25.13 -27.37
C ASP A 66 -19.73 25.02 -25.96
N ARG A 67 -21.06 24.85 -25.88
CA ARG A 67 -21.75 24.67 -24.60
C ARG A 67 -21.36 23.37 -23.90
N ILE A 68 -21.28 22.26 -24.63
CA ILE A 68 -20.88 20.97 -24.06
C ILE A 68 -19.42 21.02 -23.61
N VAL A 69 -18.54 21.62 -24.42
CA VAL A 69 -17.12 21.80 -24.08
C VAL A 69 -16.96 22.68 -22.84
N LEU A 70 -17.73 23.77 -22.73
CA LEU A 70 -17.70 24.65 -21.55
C LEU A 70 -18.20 23.93 -20.29
N LEU A 71 -19.28 23.14 -20.40
CA LEU A 71 -19.78 22.30 -19.31
C LEU A 71 -18.74 21.26 -18.90
N LEU A 72 -18.11 20.59 -19.87
CA LEU A 72 -17.06 19.61 -19.63
C LEU A 72 -15.88 20.26 -18.89
N ALA A 73 -15.41 21.42 -19.34
CA ALA A 73 -14.35 22.17 -18.68
C ALA A 73 -14.75 22.53 -17.23
N GLY A 74 -15.99 22.97 -17.01
CA GLY A 74 -16.53 23.25 -15.67
C GLY A 74 -16.51 22.02 -14.75
N PHE A 75 -16.94 20.85 -15.25
CA PHE A 75 -16.90 19.59 -14.50
C PHE A 75 -15.47 19.11 -14.23
N VAL A 76 -14.55 19.27 -15.18
CA VAL A 76 -13.12 18.93 -14.97
C VAL A 76 -12.51 19.81 -13.89
N VAL A 77 -12.79 21.12 -13.89
CA VAL A 77 -12.34 22.03 -12.82
C VAL A 77 -12.96 21.64 -11.49
N ALA A 78 -14.28 21.38 -11.44
CA ALA A 78 -14.97 20.97 -10.23
C ALA A 78 -14.42 19.64 -9.67
N GLN A 79 -14.23 18.63 -10.52
CA GLN A 79 -13.62 17.35 -10.14
C GLN A 79 -12.20 17.56 -9.62
N THR A 80 -11.40 18.40 -10.27
CA THR A 80 -10.02 18.70 -9.86
C THR A 80 -9.99 19.33 -8.47
N LEU A 81 -10.83 20.33 -8.23
CA LEU A 81 -10.95 20.98 -6.92
C LEU A 81 -11.45 20.00 -5.85
N LEU A 82 -12.50 19.24 -6.14
CA LEU A 82 -13.03 18.23 -5.22
C LEU A 82 -11.97 17.19 -4.87
N THR A 83 -11.23 16.68 -5.86
CA THR A 83 -10.14 15.72 -5.67
C THR A 83 -9.02 16.33 -4.85
N TRP A 84 -8.65 17.60 -5.11
CA TRP A 84 -7.64 18.30 -4.34
C TRP A 84 -8.05 18.46 -2.87
N PHE A 85 -9.28 18.89 -2.60
CA PHE A 85 -9.82 18.98 -1.24
C PHE A 85 -9.91 17.60 -0.58
N ALA A 86 -10.37 16.58 -1.31
CA ALA A 86 -10.47 15.21 -0.83
C ALA A 86 -9.10 14.68 -0.38
N ARG A 87 -8.07 14.83 -1.24
CA ARG A 87 -6.69 14.44 -0.94
C ARG A 87 -6.11 15.24 0.22
N ARG A 88 -6.30 16.57 0.23
CA ARG A 88 -5.85 17.42 1.33
C ARG A 88 -6.45 16.99 2.67
N GLN A 89 -7.75 16.73 2.72
CA GLN A 89 -8.43 16.26 3.93
C GLN A 89 -7.97 14.85 4.32
N SER A 90 -7.73 13.95 3.35
CA SER A 90 -7.11 12.65 3.60
C SER A 90 -5.75 12.80 4.27
N PHE A 91 -4.86 13.65 3.74
CA PHE A 91 -3.53 13.88 4.32
C PHE A 91 -3.62 14.49 5.73
N VAL A 92 -4.47 15.50 5.93
CA VAL A 92 -4.67 16.08 7.26
C VAL A 92 -5.22 15.04 8.25
N LEU A 93 -6.11 14.17 7.81
CA LEU A 93 -6.60 13.06 8.62
C LEU A 93 -5.51 12.04 8.93
N SER A 94 -4.71 11.63 7.93
CA SER A 94 -3.53 10.77 8.12
C SER A 94 -2.61 11.35 9.18
N GLU A 95 -2.26 12.62 9.07
CA GLU A 95 -1.35 13.31 10.00
C GLU A 95 -1.94 13.39 11.42
N ARG A 96 -3.26 13.63 11.56
CA ARG A 96 -3.91 13.62 12.88
C ARG A 96 -3.93 12.23 13.52
N ILE A 97 -4.24 11.20 12.73
CA ILE A 97 -4.19 9.81 13.19
C ILE A 97 -2.75 9.48 13.59
N PHE A 98 -1.79 9.83 12.76
CA PHE A 98 -0.36 9.64 13.00
C PHE A 98 0.11 10.33 14.28
N ALA A 99 -0.09 11.64 14.43
CA ALA A 99 0.38 12.40 15.58
C ALA A 99 -0.11 11.79 16.89
N ARG A 100 -1.37 11.33 16.91
CA ARG A 100 -1.94 10.65 18.07
C ARG A 100 -1.34 9.27 18.32
N LEU A 101 -1.18 8.46 17.28
CA LEU A 101 -0.54 7.15 17.43
C LEU A 101 0.90 7.29 17.93
N ARG A 102 1.63 8.33 17.50
CA ARG A 102 2.96 8.66 18.01
C ARG A 102 2.93 9.04 19.49
N GLU A 103 1.98 9.89 19.89
CA GLU A 103 1.82 10.28 21.29
C GLU A 103 1.49 9.07 22.18
N ASP A 104 0.54 8.23 21.76
CA ASP A 104 0.14 7.02 22.48
C ASP A 104 1.29 6.01 22.57
N PHE A 105 2.07 5.86 21.49
CA PHE A 105 3.26 5.01 21.46
C PHE A 105 4.33 5.50 22.42
N MET A 106 4.74 6.77 22.32
CA MET A 106 5.78 7.34 23.20
C MET A 106 5.37 7.31 24.65
N ARG A 107 4.09 7.60 24.96
CA ARG A 107 3.55 7.50 26.31
C ARG A 107 3.66 6.09 26.89
N ARG A 108 3.39 5.05 26.08
CA ARG A 108 3.52 3.64 26.51
C ARG A 108 4.97 3.23 26.69
N VAL A 109 5.86 3.63 25.77
CA VAL A 109 7.30 3.32 25.85
C VAL A 109 7.92 3.97 27.09
N LEU A 110 7.64 5.24 27.36
CA LEU A 110 8.17 5.97 28.51
C LEU A 110 7.57 5.50 29.85
N ALA A 111 6.42 4.83 29.82
CA ALA A 111 5.78 4.25 31.01
C ALA A 111 6.24 2.81 31.31
N LEU A 112 7.15 2.24 30.51
CA LEU A 112 7.66 0.89 30.76
C LEU A 112 8.51 0.86 32.04
N PRO A 113 8.28 -0.10 32.96
CA PRO A 113 9.09 -0.26 34.16
C PRO A 113 10.56 -0.49 33.83
N LEU A 114 11.47 0.13 34.60
CA LEU A 114 12.92 -0.01 34.42
C LEU A 114 13.37 -1.48 34.46
N SER A 115 12.71 -2.32 35.27
CA SER A 115 12.97 -3.77 35.37
C SER A 115 12.61 -4.58 34.12
N THR A 116 11.77 -4.04 33.23
CA THR A 116 11.48 -4.61 31.90
C THR A 116 12.56 -4.20 30.89
N VAL A 117 13.14 -3.02 31.05
CA VAL A 117 14.27 -2.52 30.24
C VAL A 117 15.59 -3.20 30.65
N GLU A 118 15.81 -3.43 31.94
CA GLU A 118 17.02 -4.06 32.47
C GLU A 118 17.07 -5.57 32.24
N ARG A 119 15.92 -6.27 32.32
CA ARG A 119 15.83 -7.70 31.93
C ARG A 119 16.16 -7.95 30.46
N ALA A 120 16.18 -6.89 29.65
CA ALA A 120 16.51 -6.98 28.26
C ALA A 120 18.04 -7.13 28.03
N GLY A 121 18.93 -6.64 28.89
CA GLY A 121 20.37 -6.85 28.69
C GLY A 121 20.98 -6.04 27.53
N THR A 122 22.24 -5.65 27.71
CA THR A 122 22.77 -4.36 27.21
C THR A 122 23.30 -4.35 25.76
N GLY A 123 23.37 -5.49 25.07
CA GLY A 123 24.01 -5.61 23.74
C GLY A 123 23.06 -5.93 22.58
N ASP A 124 22.40 -7.09 22.61
CA ASP A 124 21.53 -7.56 21.53
C ASP A 124 20.12 -6.93 21.61
N LEU A 125 19.70 -6.54 22.81
CA LEU A 125 18.36 -6.00 23.07
C LEU A 125 18.25 -4.50 22.89
N VAL A 126 19.34 -3.72 22.95
CA VAL A 126 19.29 -2.30 22.53
C VAL A 126 19.19 -2.21 21.00
N SER A 127 20.00 -2.97 20.26
CA SER A 127 19.99 -2.93 18.79
C SER A 127 18.69 -3.48 18.18
N ARG A 128 18.20 -4.65 18.67
CA ARG A 128 16.95 -5.25 18.17
C ARG A 128 15.69 -4.53 18.68
N THR A 129 15.64 -4.10 19.94
CA THR A 129 14.46 -3.38 20.45
C THR A 129 14.33 -2.02 19.81
N THR A 130 15.41 -1.26 19.60
CA THR A 130 15.33 0.06 18.95
C THR A 130 14.97 -0.06 17.47
N ALA A 131 15.55 -1.01 16.74
CA ALA A 131 15.20 -1.22 15.32
C ALA A 131 13.75 -1.72 15.14
N ASP A 132 13.30 -2.64 15.99
CA ASP A 132 11.92 -3.14 15.95
C ASP A 132 10.92 -2.09 16.42
N VAL A 133 11.28 -1.27 17.43
CA VAL A 133 10.51 -0.10 17.85
C VAL A 133 10.42 0.93 16.72
N ASP A 134 11.50 1.22 16.00
CA ASP A 134 11.47 2.16 14.89
C ASP A 134 10.68 1.61 13.70
N SER A 135 10.75 0.30 13.45
CA SER A 135 9.96 -0.36 12.41
C SER A 135 8.46 -0.38 12.76
N LEU A 136 8.13 -0.71 14.00
CA LEU A 136 6.76 -0.67 14.52
C LEU A 136 6.23 0.75 14.54
N ALA A 137 7.05 1.70 15.02
CA ALA A 137 6.73 3.12 15.04
C ALA A 137 6.47 3.60 13.62
N ARG A 138 7.32 3.28 12.63
CA ARG A 138 7.08 3.60 11.21
C ARG A 138 5.82 2.96 10.65
N THR A 139 5.53 1.71 10.99
CA THR A 139 4.33 1.00 10.51
C THR A 139 3.05 1.62 11.06
N VAL A 140 3.03 1.88 12.36
CA VAL A 140 1.91 2.56 13.05
C VAL A 140 1.80 4.03 12.60
N ARG A 141 2.93 4.67 12.31
CA ARG A 141 3.03 6.08 11.89
C ARG A 141 2.58 6.33 10.46
N PHE A 142 2.98 5.48 9.51
CA PHE A 142 2.79 5.71 8.08
C PHE A 142 1.90 4.62 7.46
N ALA A 143 2.31 3.36 7.57
CA ALA A 143 1.69 2.28 6.80
C ALA A 143 0.21 2.05 7.15
N ILE A 144 -0.15 2.02 8.44
CA ILE A 144 -1.55 1.74 8.86
C ILE A 144 -2.51 2.86 8.43
N PRO A 145 -2.25 4.16 8.73
CA PRO A 145 -3.15 5.23 8.31
C PRO A 145 -3.26 5.35 6.79
N GLU A 146 -2.14 5.27 6.07
CA GLU A 146 -2.13 5.35 4.60
C GLU A 146 -2.90 4.20 3.97
N THR A 147 -2.67 2.96 4.43
CA THR A 147 -3.37 1.78 3.92
C THR A 147 -4.87 1.86 4.18
N LEU A 148 -5.28 2.33 5.37
CA LEU A 148 -6.69 2.49 5.70
C LEU A 148 -7.38 3.48 4.76
N ILE A 149 -6.76 4.64 4.53
CA ILE A 149 -7.31 5.69 3.67
C ILE A 149 -7.32 5.24 2.21
N ALA A 150 -6.24 4.60 1.74
CA ALA A 150 -6.18 4.04 0.39
C ALA A 150 -7.27 3.00 0.17
N ALA A 151 -7.45 2.04 1.10
CA ALA A 151 -8.47 1.01 1.00
C ALA A 151 -9.88 1.60 0.93
N VAL A 152 -10.18 2.54 1.82
CA VAL A 152 -11.48 3.20 1.89
C VAL A 152 -11.77 4.04 0.63
N THR A 153 -10.76 4.78 0.14
CA THR A 153 -10.86 5.55 -1.10
C THR A 153 -11.10 4.65 -2.30
N SER A 154 -10.34 3.55 -2.42
CA SER A 154 -10.51 2.58 -3.50
C SER A 154 -11.90 1.96 -3.53
N VAL A 155 -12.43 1.55 -2.38
CA VAL A 155 -13.80 0.99 -2.28
C VAL A 155 -14.84 2.01 -2.73
N LEU A 156 -14.71 3.28 -2.35
CA LEU A 156 -15.65 4.32 -2.77
C LEU A 156 -15.56 4.64 -4.25
N THR A 157 -14.35 4.75 -4.80
CA THR A 157 -14.17 5.02 -6.23
C THR A 157 -14.77 3.89 -7.07
N VAL A 158 -14.51 2.63 -6.69
CA VAL A 158 -15.11 1.46 -7.36
C VAL A 158 -16.63 1.44 -7.17
N GLY A 159 -17.12 1.72 -5.96
CA GLY A 159 -18.55 1.79 -5.68
C GLY A 159 -19.28 2.87 -6.47
N ALA A 160 -18.69 4.08 -6.57
CA ALA A 160 -19.21 5.18 -7.37
C ALA A 160 -19.24 4.84 -8.87
N ALA A 161 -18.20 4.17 -9.38
CA ALA A 161 -18.17 3.70 -10.76
C ALA A 161 -19.31 2.70 -11.04
N ILE A 162 -19.54 1.74 -10.13
CA ILE A 162 -20.63 0.76 -10.25
C ILE A 162 -22.01 1.43 -10.22
N LEU A 163 -22.22 2.40 -9.33
CA LEU A 163 -23.51 3.07 -9.16
C LEU A 163 -23.95 3.86 -10.39
N VAL A 164 -23.00 4.42 -11.16
CA VAL A 164 -23.34 5.27 -12.30
C VAL A 164 -23.52 4.50 -13.59
N SER A 165 -22.73 3.45 -13.82
CA SER A 165 -22.99 2.54 -14.92
C SER A 165 -22.50 1.13 -14.57
N PRO A 166 -23.43 0.20 -14.28
CA PRO A 166 -23.09 -1.21 -14.08
C PRO A 166 -22.33 -1.80 -15.27
N ALA A 167 -22.62 -1.32 -16.49
CA ALA A 167 -21.92 -1.74 -17.72
C ALA A 167 -20.47 -1.22 -17.79
N ALA A 168 -20.19 -0.02 -17.26
CA ALA A 168 -18.84 0.52 -17.19
C ALA A 168 -17.98 -0.15 -16.09
N ALA A 169 -18.60 -0.86 -15.15
CA ALA A 169 -17.91 -1.57 -14.07
C ALA A 169 -17.48 -3.00 -14.42
N ILE A 170 -18.03 -3.60 -15.47
CA ILE A 170 -17.69 -4.96 -15.94
C ILE A 170 -16.17 -5.12 -16.17
N PRO A 171 -15.46 -4.17 -16.79
CA PRO A 171 -14.01 -4.29 -16.96
C PRO A 171 -13.23 -4.26 -15.63
N CYS A 172 -13.72 -3.52 -14.63
CA CYS A 172 -13.12 -3.51 -13.29
C CYS A 172 -13.23 -4.89 -12.60
N VAL A 173 -14.28 -5.66 -12.89
CA VAL A 173 -14.46 -7.03 -12.38
C VAL A 173 -13.41 -7.98 -12.92
N VAL A 174 -12.80 -7.70 -14.09
CA VAL A 174 -11.72 -8.54 -14.66
C VAL A 174 -10.39 -8.31 -13.95
N GLY A 175 -10.03 -7.06 -13.63
CA GLY A 175 -8.77 -6.73 -12.97
C GLY A 175 -8.75 -7.08 -11.48
N LEU A 176 -9.90 -6.93 -10.80
CA LEU A 176 -10.02 -7.17 -9.36
C LEU A 176 -9.57 -8.57 -8.88
N PRO A 177 -9.99 -9.70 -9.49
CA PRO A 177 -9.53 -11.02 -9.07
C PRO A 177 -8.03 -11.20 -9.31
N ILE A 178 -7.48 -10.66 -10.40
CA ILE A 178 -6.05 -10.76 -10.72
C ILE A 178 -5.22 -10.07 -9.64
N ILE A 179 -5.56 -8.82 -9.30
CA ILE A 179 -4.83 -8.10 -8.25
C ILE A 179 -5.01 -8.73 -6.87
N VAL A 180 -6.21 -9.23 -6.56
CA VAL A 180 -6.50 -9.86 -5.26
C VAL A 180 -5.76 -11.19 -5.11
N ILE A 181 -5.78 -12.04 -6.12
CA ILE A 181 -5.10 -13.34 -6.11
C ILE A 181 -3.58 -13.15 -6.09
N GLY A 182 -3.06 -12.29 -6.97
CA GLY A 182 -1.63 -11.97 -7.02
C GLY A 182 -1.11 -11.40 -5.71
N THR A 183 -1.85 -10.47 -5.11
CA THR A 183 -1.48 -9.88 -3.82
C THR A 183 -1.62 -10.88 -2.67
N ARG A 184 -2.66 -11.73 -2.66
CA ARG A 184 -2.78 -12.78 -1.63
C ARG A 184 -1.66 -13.81 -1.72
N TRP A 185 -1.29 -14.21 -2.92
CA TRP A 185 -0.15 -15.09 -3.15
C TRP A 185 1.13 -14.44 -2.62
N TYR A 186 1.40 -13.17 -3.00
CA TYR A 186 2.57 -12.44 -2.53
C TYR A 186 2.59 -12.33 -1.00
N LEU A 187 1.51 -11.87 -0.37
CA LEU A 187 1.41 -11.71 1.08
C LEU A 187 1.48 -13.04 1.86
N ARG A 188 1.17 -14.17 1.22
CA ARG A 188 1.32 -15.50 1.82
C ARG A 188 2.79 -15.93 1.92
N TYR A 189 3.63 -15.59 0.94
CA TYR A 189 5.02 -16.08 0.86
C TYR A 189 6.07 -15.03 1.22
N ALA A 190 5.78 -13.75 0.98
CA ALA A 190 6.71 -12.65 1.21
C ALA A 190 7.17 -12.50 2.66
N PRO A 191 6.30 -12.62 3.70
CA PRO A 191 6.75 -12.46 5.08
C PRO A 191 7.85 -13.44 5.47
N ALA A 192 7.69 -14.72 5.11
CA ALA A 192 8.70 -15.75 5.38
C ALA A 192 10.02 -15.47 4.63
N GLY A 193 9.93 -15.03 3.36
CA GLY A 193 11.11 -14.66 2.57
C GLY A 193 11.89 -13.49 3.17
N TYR A 194 11.19 -12.42 3.58
CA TYR A 194 11.83 -11.26 4.19
C TYR A 194 12.39 -11.56 5.59
N LEU A 195 11.77 -12.46 6.34
CA LEU A 195 12.31 -12.92 7.63
C LEU A 195 13.61 -13.73 7.42
N TRP A 196 13.65 -14.60 6.42
CA TRP A 196 14.86 -15.33 6.06
C TRP A 196 15.96 -14.39 5.59
N GLU A 197 15.66 -13.46 4.68
CA GLU A 197 16.60 -12.45 4.19
C GLU A 197 17.23 -11.67 5.34
N ARG A 198 16.41 -11.14 6.27
CA ARG A 198 16.91 -10.43 7.46
C ARG A 198 17.78 -11.30 8.37
N ALA A 199 17.41 -12.56 8.56
CA ALA A 199 18.17 -13.49 9.39
C ALA A 199 19.53 -13.82 8.75
N ALA A 200 19.57 -14.07 7.44
CA ALA A 200 20.79 -14.36 6.70
C ALA A 200 21.77 -13.17 6.72
N TYR A 201 21.28 -11.94 6.49
CA TYR A 201 22.10 -10.74 6.65
C TYR A 201 22.61 -10.54 8.08
N ALA A 202 21.77 -10.78 9.09
CA ALA A 202 22.20 -10.68 10.49
C ALA A 202 23.33 -11.67 10.81
N THR A 203 23.21 -12.93 10.38
CA THR A 203 24.27 -13.94 10.53
C THR A 203 25.55 -13.51 9.82
N MET A 204 25.46 -13.14 8.54
CA MET A 204 26.61 -12.70 7.75
C MET A 204 27.35 -11.51 8.39
N THR A 205 26.60 -10.49 8.81
CA THR A 205 27.19 -9.31 9.48
C THR A 205 27.81 -9.66 10.83
N GLY A 206 27.22 -10.59 11.58
CA GLY A 206 27.80 -11.13 12.81
C GLY A 206 29.12 -11.86 12.57
N THR A 207 29.16 -12.78 11.60
CA THR A 207 30.37 -13.52 11.22
C THR A 207 31.49 -12.57 10.76
N VAL A 208 31.16 -11.55 9.97
CA VAL A 208 32.13 -10.53 9.55
C VAL A 208 32.63 -9.72 10.75
N GLY A 209 31.73 -9.25 11.62
CA GLY A 209 32.09 -8.50 12.83
C GLY A 209 33.05 -9.27 13.74
N GLU A 210 32.72 -10.52 14.06
CA GLU A 210 33.60 -11.40 14.84
C GLU A 210 34.96 -11.65 14.17
N THR A 211 34.98 -11.73 12.83
CA THR A 211 36.23 -11.95 12.07
C THR A 211 37.14 -10.73 12.15
N VAL A 212 36.56 -9.53 12.09
CA VAL A 212 37.31 -8.26 12.23
C VAL A 212 37.82 -8.10 13.66
N ASP A 213 36.97 -8.30 14.66
CA ASP A 213 37.36 -8.19 16.08
C ASP A 213 38.42 -9.22 16.47
N GLY A 214 38.28 -10.46 15.96
CA GLY A 214 39.19 -11.58 16.23
C GLY A 214 40.42 -11.65 15.33
N GLY A 215 40.68 -10.67 14.46
CA GLY A 215 41.66 -10.75 13.37
C GLY A 215 43.06 -11.20 13.83
N ARG A 216 43.58 -10.61 14.92
CA ARG A 216 44.90 -11.00 15.48
C ARG A 216 44.95 -12.46 15.94
N THR A 217 43.86 -12.96 16.51
CA THR A 217 43.76 -14.35 16.97
C THR A 217 43.62 -15.30 15.78
N ILE A 218 42.86 -14.91 14.76
CA ILE A 218 42.68 -15.69 13.53
C ILE A 218 44.02 -15.82 12.80
N ASP A 219 44.79 -14.74 12.69
CA ASP A 219 46.11 -14.75 12.06
C ASP A 219 47.12 -15.58 12.87
N ALA A 220 47.16 -15.39 14.19
CA ALA A 220 48.06 -16.14 15.07
C ALA A 220 47.79 -17.66 15.06
N LEU A 221 46.54 -18.07 14.83
CA LEU A 221 46.12 -19.47 14.75
C LEU A 221 46.03 -20.01 13.30
N GLY A 222 46.32 -19.19 12.29
CA GLY A 222 46.23 -19.60 10.87
C GLY A 222 44.81 -19.96 10.41
N LEU A 223 43.77 -19.38 11.02
CA LEU A 223 42.36 -19.73 10.78
C LEU A 223 41.69 -18.97 9.63
N ALA A 224 42.42 -18.12 8.90
CA ALA A 224 41.87 -17.23 7.88
C ALA A 224 41.04 -17.99 6.81
N GLY A 225 41.55 -19.12 6.32
CA GLY A 225 40.84 -19.93 5.31
C GLY A 225 39.51 -20.50 5.81
N GLU A 226 39.42 -20.85 7.10
CA GLU A 226 38.18 -21.33 7.71
C GLU A 226 37.15 -20.21 7.85
N ARG A 227 37.59 -19.01 8.25
CA ARG A 227 36.70 -17.84 8.34
C ARG A 227 36.19 -17.40 6.97
N ILE A 228 37.03 -17.43 5.92
CA ILE A 228 36.61 -17.14 4.54
C ILE A 228 35.54 -18.13 4.10
N ARG A 229 35.75 -19.44 4.27
CA ARG A 229 34.74 -20.46 3.92
C ARG A 229 33.41 -20.23 4.62
N ARG A 230 33.44 -19.83 5.90
CA ARG A 230 32.22 -19.53 6.66
C ARG A 230 31.50 -18.29 6.12
N ILE A 231 32.24 -17.22 5.81
CA ILE A 231 31.67 -16.01 5.20
C ILE A 231 31.07 -16.33 3.82
N ASP A 232 31.73 -17.15 3.00
CA ASP A 232 31.22 -17.58 1.69
C ASP A 232 29.90 -18.37 1.82
N ALA A 233 29.79 -19.23 2.84
CA ALA A 233 28.55 -19.94 3.14
C ALA A 233 27.42 -18.99 3.56
N ASP A 234 27.70 -18.03 4.46
CA ASP A 234 26.73 -17.02 4.91
C ASP A 234 26.29 -16.11 3.75
N LEU A 235 27.22 -15.72 2.87
CA LEU A 235 26.94 -14.96 1.64
C LEU A 235 26.02 -15.73 0.69
N THR A 236 26.25 -17.04 0.54
CA THR A 236 25.43 -17.90 -0.31
C THR A 236 24.00 -18.00 0.20
N ASP A 237 23.80 -18.11 1.52
CA ASP A 237 22.46 -18.10 2.13
C ASP A 237 21.77 -16.75 1.97
N ALA A 238 22.48 -15.64 2.24
CA ALA A 238 21.95 -14.29 2.06
C ALA A 238 21.53 -14.03 0.60
N TYR A 239 22.36 -14.44 -0.36
CA TYR A 239 22.04 -14.35 -1.78
C TYR A 239 20.82 -15.20 -2.17
N ALA A 240 20.70 -16.41 -1.64
CA ALA A 240 19.54 -17.27 -1.89
C ALA A 240 18.24 -16.64 -1.34
N ALA A 241 18.31 -16.04 -0.15
CA ALA A 241 17.20 -15.33 0.47
C ALA A 241 16.78 -14.08 -0.31
N GLU A 242 17.74 -13.25 -0.72
CA GLU A 242 17.50 -12.06 -1.54
C GLU A 242 16.89 -12.44 -2.90
N ARG A 243 17.44 -13.47 -3.57
CA ARG A 243 16.90 -13.98 -4.83
C ARG A 243 15.46 -14.47 -4.67
N ARG A 244 15.13 -15.07 -3.52
CA ARG A 244 13.76 -15.50 -3.23
C ARG A 244 12.80 -14.32 -3.09
N THR A 245 13.17 -13.26 -2.38
CA THR A 245 12.30 -12.07 -2.23
C THR A 245 12.22 -11.24 -3.50
N LEU A 246 13.29 -11.19 -4.30
CA LEU A 246 13.29 -10.64 -5.65
C LEU A 246 12.34 -11.40 -6.56
N TYR A 247 12.40 -12.74 -6.60
CA TYR A 247 11.47 -13.54 -7.41
C TYR A 247 10.01 -13.25 -7.06
N LEU A 248 9.66 -13.16 -5.78
CA LEU A 248 8.30 -12.83 -5.35
C LEU A 248 7.85 -11.46 -5.89
N ARG A 249 8.74 -10.46 -5.87
CA ARG A 249 8.47 -9.12 -6.43
C ARG A 249 8.35 -9.15 -7.97
N THR A 250 9.24 -9.87 -8.64
CA THR A 250 9.24 -10.00 -10.11
C THR A 250 7.99 -10.72 -10.62
N VAL A 251 7.34 -11.56 -9.81
CA VAL A 251 6.02 -12.12 -10.16
C VAL A 251 4.88 -11.15 -9.81
N TRP A 252 4.96 -10.50 -8.64
CA TRP A 252 3.87 -9.64 -8.15
C TRP A 252 3.72 -8.34 -8.94
N PHE A 253 4.81 -7.63 -9.27
CA PHE A 253 4.74 -6.36 -10.00
C PHE A 253 4.07 -6.50 -11.38
N PRO A 254 4.48 -7.44 -12.25
CA PRO A 254 3.78 -7.66 -13.52
C PRO A 254 2.33 -8.08 -13.35
N THR A 255 2.02 -8.87 -12.30
CA THR A 255 0.62 -9.26 -12.01
C THR A 255 -0.24 -8.04 -11.70
N VAL A 256 0.28 -7.09 -10.92
CA VAL A 256 -0.41 -5.82 -10.61
C VAL A 256 -0.55 -4.95 -11.86
N GLU A 257 0.48 -4.88 -12.69
CA GLU A 257 0.46 -4.10 -13.93
C GLU A 257 -0.54 -4.66 -14.95
N VAL A 258 -0.58 -5.98 -15.12
CA VAL A 258 -1.58 -6.67 -15.94
C VAL A 258 -3.00 -6.43 -15.38
N ALA A 259 -3.18 -6.46 -14.07
CA ALA A 259 -4.46 -6.16 -13.43
C ALA A 259 -4.93 -4.71 -13.64
N TYR A 260 -4.02 -3.79 -13.96
CA TYR A 260 -4.33 -2.40 -14.29
C TYR A 260 -4.64 -2.22 -15.79
N VAL A 261 -3.85 -2.83 -16.68
CA VAL A 261 -3.99 -2.69 -18.14
C VAL A 261 -5.19 -3.48 -18.67
N LEU A 262 -5.45 -4.69 -18.16
CA LEU A 262 -6.54 -5.55 -18.65
C LEU A 262 -7.93 -4.90 -18.54
N PRO A 263 -8.33 -4.27 -17.42
CA PRO A 263 -9.59 -3.53 -17.35
C PRO A 263 -9.73 -2.45 -18.41
N VAL A 264 -8.65 -1.74 -18.74
CA VAL A 264 -8.70 -0.70 -19.79
C VAL A 264 -8.93 -1.34 -21.16
N ALA A 265 -8.19 -2.39 -21.49
CA ALA A 265 -8.37 -3.12 -22.75
C ALA A 265 -9.77 -3.76 -22.84
N ALA A 266 -10.24 -4.39 -21.75
CA ALA A 266 -11.57 -4.96 -21.66
C ALA A 266 -12.66 -3.89 -21.78
N ALA A 267 -12.46 -2.70 -21.23
CA ALA A 267 -13.39 -1.57 -21.38
C ALA A 267 -13.49 -1.11 -22.84
N LEU A 268 -12.37 -1.07 -23.57
CA LEU A 268 -12.36 -0.72 -24.99
C LEU A 268 -13.07 -1.77 -25.85
N VAL A 269 -12.79 -3.05 -25.63
CA VAL A 269 -13.45 -4.15 -26.37
C VAL A 269 -14.94 -4.21 -26.04
N TRP A 270 -15.29 -4.11 -24.75
CA TRP A 270 -16.68 -4.12 -24.29
C TRP A 270 -17.46 -2.91 -24.79
N GLY A 271 -16.86 -1.72 -24.73
CA GLY A 271 -17.42 -0.50 -25.29
C GLY A 271 -17.66 -0.62 -26.80
N GLY A 272 -16.67 -1.10 -27.55
CA GLY A 272 -16.79 -1.33 -28.99
C GLY A 272 -17.90 -2.34 -29.35
N TRP A 273 -18.10 -3.39 -28.55
CA TRP A 273 -19.19 -4.34 -28.73
C TRP A 273 -20.57 -3.75 -28.40
N LEU A 274 -20.66 -2.91 -27.36
CA LEU A 274 -21.90 -2.22 -27.03
C LEU A 274 -22.32 -1.26 -28.15
N VAL A 275 -21.35 -0.56 -28.77
CA VAL A 275 -21.59 0.30 -29.95
C VAL A 275 -22.04 -0.55 -31.14
N SER A 276 -21.37 -1.67 -31.43
CA SER A 276 -21.75 -2.52 -32.57
C SER A 276 -23.11 -3.20 -32.44
N THR A 277 -23.62 -3.35 -31.22
CA THR A 277 -24.96 -3.89 -30.94
C THR A 277 -26.04 -2.83 -30.72
N GLY A 278 -25.70 -1.54 -30.88
CA GLY A 278 -26.62 -0.42 -30.68
C GLY A 278 -27.09 -0.25 -29.22
N ARG A 279 -26.37 -0.84 -28.26
CA ARG A 279 -26.69 -0.77 -26.82
C ARG A 279 -25.96 0.38 -26.11
N ALA A 280 -25.01 1.01 -26.77
CA ALA A 280 -24.37 2.26 -26.36
C ALA A 280 -24.07 3.10 -27.62
N SER A 281 -24.08 4.43 -27.47
CA SER A 281 -23.52 5.39 -28.42
C SER A 281 -22.09 5.77 -28.04
#